data_AF-A0A1M6BWF0-F1
#
_entry.id   AF-A0A1M6BWF0-F1
#
_cell.length_a   1.000
_cell.length_b   1.000
_cell.length_c   1.000
_cell.angle_alpha   90.00
_cell.angle_beta   90.00
_cell.angle_gamma   90.00
#
_symmetry.space_group_name_H-M   'P 1'
#
loop_
_entity.id
_entity.type
_entity.pdbx_description
1 polymer ?
#
loop_
_entity_poly.entity_id
_entity_poly.type
_entity_poly.pdbx_seq_one_letter_code
_entity_poly.pdbx_strand_id
1 'polypeptide(L)'
;MKLPHPIQEAFDREIKFLTDEHGEWKLELEGNDSYIEETLGKEVSVIGNNGFGDYLFLEIDPASQSPQLPLYIFWHEGQEVQPVQTELECYLGLCPYPPSSTQAPSFADGSMVCLGDEVEFFSFFRKKRGKVSYITGLSPLDHKVETLGIPAIEVELPCGTRYAISATNQGHRLKKSVRKLN
;
A
#
# COMPACT_ATOMS: atom_id res chain seq x y z
N MET A 1 4.01 -17.77 -16.81
CA MET A 1 3.89 -16.39 -17.30
C MET A 1 5.11 -15.62 -16.82
N LYS A 2 5.77 -14.82 -17.67
CA LYS A 2 6.93 -14.02 -17.28
C LYS A 2 6.48 -12.59 -17.01
N LEU A 3 6.62 -12.12 -15.76
CA LEU A 3 6.22 -10.77 -15.38
C LEU A 3 7.31 -9.75 -15.77
N PRO A 4 6.93 -8.47 -15.97
CA PRO A 4 7.89 -7.38 -16.07
C PRO A 4 8.81 -7.34 -14.85
N HIS A 5 10.08 -6.95 -15.04
CA HIS A 5 11.12 -7.04 -14.01
C HIS A 5 10.74 -6.41 -12.66
N PRO A 6 10.22 -5.16 -12.59
CA PRO A 6 9.84 -4.58 -11.29
C PRO A 6 8.74 -5.37 -10.59
N ILE A 7 7.76 -5.89 -11.33
CA ILE A 7 6.66 -6.66 -10.76
C ILE A 7 7.18 -7.99 -10.21
N GLN A 8 8.01 -8.70 -10.99
CA GLN A 8 8.63 -9.94 -10.55
C GLN A 8 9.46 -9.72 -9.28
N GLU A 9 10.25 -8.66 -9.23
CA GLU A 9 11.08 -8.34 -8.07
C GLU A 9 10.25 -8.05 -6.81
N ALA A 10 9.10 -7.39 -6.93
CA ALA A 10 8.19 -7.15 -5.81
C ALA A 10 7.65 -8.46 -5.22
N PHE A 11 7.27 -9.42 -6.08
CA PHE A 11 6.85 -10.75 -5.64
C PHE A 11 8.01 -11.55 -5.04
N ASP A 12 9.21 -11.48 -5.63
CA ASP A 12 10.40 -12.18 -5.13
C ASP A 12 10.84 -11.65 -3.75
N ARG A 13 10.59 -10.36 -3.46
CA ARG A 13 10.78 -9.74 -2.14
C ARG A 13 9.63 -9.97 -1.16
N GLU A 14 8.62 -10.75 -1.54
CA GLU A 14 7.43 -11.04 -0.74
C GLU A 14 6.67 -9.78 -0.29
N ILE A 15 6.62 -8.74 -1.13
CA ILE A 15 5.82 -7.55 -0.86
C ILE A 15 4.34 -7.93 -0.99
N LYS A 16 3.63 -7.96 0.14
CA LYS A 16 2.22 -8.40 0.19
C LYS A 16 1.21 -7.28 0.08
N PHE A 17 1.58 -6.09 0.52
CA PHE A 17 0.70 -4.94 0.57
C PHE A 17 1.44 -3.69 0.10
N LEU A 18 0.76 -2.88 -0.70
CA LEU A 18 1.14 -1.52 -1.05
C LEU A 18 0.10 -0.57 -0.44
N THR A 19 0.49 0.66 -0.16
CA THR A 19 -0.45 1.72 0.24
C THR A 19 -0.16 2.96 -0.57
N ASP A 20 -1.16 3.47 -1.28
CA ASP A 20 -1.10 4.72 -2.02
C ASP A 20 -2.17 5.70 -1.55
N GLU A 21 -2.33 6.81 -2.27
CA GLU A 21 -3.36 7.81 -1.99
C GLU A 21 -4.79 7.30 -2.23
N HIS A 22 -4.96 6.14 -2.85
CA HIS A 22 -6.27 5.55 -3.10
C HIS A 22 -6.62 4.43 -2.10
N GLY A 23 -5.63 3.78 -1.50
CA GLY A 23 -5.89 2.78 -0.47
C GLY A 23 -4.75 1.82 -0.22
N GLU A 24 -5.08 0.73 0.47
CA GLU A 24 -4.19 -0.42 0.63
C GLU A 24 -4.50 -1.42 -0.49
N TRP A 25 -3.47 -1.85 -1.20
CA TRP A 25 -3.54 -2.83 -2.26
C TRP A 25 -2.87 -4.10 -1.79
N LYS A 26 -3.55 -5.23 -1.85
CA LYS A 26 -2.97 -6.54 -1.64
C LYS A 26 -2.39 -7.02 -2.97
N LEU A 27 -1.09 -7.29 -2.99
CA LEU A 27 -0.42 -7.86 -4.16
C LEU A 27 -0.61 -9.38 -4.17
N GLU A 28 -1.31 -9.86 -5.18
CA GLU A 28 -1.51 -11.28 -5.44
C GLU A 28 -1.77 -11.51 -6.92
N LEU A 29 -1.17 -12.58 -7.46
CA LEU A 29 -1.40 -13.00 -8.84
C LEU A 29 -2.71 -13.78 -8.89
N GLU A 30 -3.80 -13.10 -9.23
CA GLU A 30 -5.12 -13.72 -9.36
C GLU A 30 -5.36 -14.32 -10.76
N GLY A 31 -4.47 -14.01 -11.72
CA GLY A 31 -4.58 -14.44 -13.10
C GLY A 31 -5.44 -13.48 -13.92
N ASN A 32 -6.20 -14.02 -14.87
CA ASN A 32 -7.07 -13.23 -15.74
C ASN A 32 -8.41 -12.96 -15.04
N ASP A 33 -8.92 -11.73 -15.15
CA ASP A 33 -10.25 -11.38 -14.66
C ASP A 33 -11.19 -11.11 -15.84
N SER A 34 -12.14 -12.01 -16.05
CA SER A 34 -13.07 -11.96 -17.19
C SER A 34 -13.87 -10.66 -17.24
N TYR A 35 -14.17 -10.04 -16.10
CA TYR A 35 -14.94 -8.79 -16.07
C TYR A 35 -14.12 -7.62 -16.60
N ILE A 36 -12.85 -7.51 -16.20
CA ILE A 36 -11.94 -6.50 -16.74
C ILE A 36 -11.69 -6.75 -18.23
N GLU A 37 -11.46 -8.01 -18.62
CA GLU A 37 -11.22 -8.38 -20.02
C GLU A 37 -12.41 -8.04 -20.92
N GLU A 38 -13.64 -8.33 -20.48
CA GLU A 38 -14.87 -7.97 -21.18
C GLU A 38 -15.04 -6.45 -21.31
N THR A 39 -14.70 -5.70 -20.26
CA THR A 39 -14.81 -4.24 -20.24
C THR A 39 -13.82 -3.58 -21.19
N LEU A 40 -12.60 -4.11 -21.28
CA LEU A 40 -11.51 -3.53 -22.08
C LEU A 40 -11.39 -4.13 -23.48
N GLY A 41 -11.99 -5.30 -23.73
CA GLY A 41 -11.82 -6.05 -24.96
C GLY A 41 -10.40 -6.58 -25.18
N LYS A 42 -9.65 -6.82 -24.10
CA LYS A 42 -8.26 -7.26 -24.10
C LYS A 42 -7.99 -8.22 -22.95
N GLU A 43 -7.07 -9.16 -23.15
CA GLU A 43 -6.58 -10.02 -22.07
C GLU A 43 -5.73 -9.23 -21.06
N VAL A 44 -5.91 -9.52 -19.77
CA VAL A 44 -5.20 -8.83 -18.69
C VAL A 44 -4.67 -9.83 -17.66
N SER A 45 -3.63 -9.41 -16.93
CA SER A 45 -3.16 -10.11 -15.74
C SER A 45 -3.36 -9.22 -14.53
N VAL A 46 -4.24 -9.64 -13.61
CA VAL A 46 -4.43 -8.98 -12.31
C VAL A 46 -3.27 -9.33 -11.40
N ILE A 47 -2.70 -8.31 -10.78
CA ILE A 47 -1.55 -8.42 -9.87
C ILE A 47 -1.83 -7.90 -8.46
N GLY A 48 -3.00 -7.30 -8.24
CA GLY A 48 -3.44 -6.90 -6.92
C GLY A 48 -4.86 -6.36 -6.89
N ASN A 49 -5.44 -6.31 -5.70
CA ASN A 49 -6.78 -5.79 -5.43
C ASN A 49 -6.80 -4.99 -4.13
N ASN A 50 -7.74 -4.06 -3.99
CA ASN A 50 -7.90 -3.29 -2.74
C ASN A 50 -8.97 -3.85 -1.79
N GLY A 51 -9.57 -5.00 -2.13
CA GLY A 51 -10.68 -5.61 -1.37
C GLY A 51 -12.04 -4.90 -1.50
N PHE A 52 -12.14 -3.84 -2.31
CA PHE A 52 -13.38 -3.11 -2.59
C PHE A 52 -13.86 -3.27 -4.04
N GLY A 53 -13.16 -4.06 -4.85
CA GLY A 53 -13.49 -4.30 -6.25
C GLY A 53 -12.58 -3.58 -7.24
N ASP A 54 -11.62 -2.77 -6.78
CA ASP A 54 -10.63 -2.15 -7.66
C ASP A 54 -9.41 -3.05 -7.81
N TYR A 55 -8.80 -3.00 -8.99
CA TYR A 55 -7.74 -3.92 -9.38
C TYR A 55 -6.52 -3.20 -9.95
N LEU A 56 -5.34 -3.75 -9.65
CA LEU A 56 -4.09 -3.46 -10.34
C LEU A 56 -3.87 -4.54 -11.40
N PHE A 57 -3.66 -4.14 -12.65
CA PHE A 57 -3.48 -5.09 -13.74
C PHE A 57 -2.50 -4.63 -14.81
N LEU A 58 -1.97 -5.61 -15.55
CA LEU A 58 -1.14 -5.43 -16.74
C LEU A 58 -1.90 -5.92 -17.97
N GLU A 59 -1.82 -5.22 -19.08
CA GLU A 59 -2.33 -5.73 -20.36
C GLU A 59 -1.44 -6.89 -20.84
N ILE A 60 -2.03 -7.93 -21.44
CA ILE A 60 -1.29 -9.03 -22.06
C ILE A 60 -1.08 -8.70 -23.54
N ASP A 61 0.18 -8.70 -23.98
CA ASP A 61 0.47 -8.55 -25.42
C ASP A 61 0.00 -9.80 -26.18
N PRO A 62 -0.92 -9.66 -27.15
CA PRO A 62 -1.47 -10.81 -27.86
C PRO A 62 -0.42 -11.60 -28.65
N ALA A 63 0.68 -10.96 -29.07
CA ALA A 63 1.73 -11.62 -29.84
C ALA A 63 2.65 -12.48 -28.97
N SER A 64 3.07 -11.95 -27.82
CA SER A 64 4.00 -12.63 -26.90
C SER A 64 3.30 -13.39 -25.77
N GLN A 65 1.98 -13.23 -25.62
CA GLN A 65 1.18 -13.81 -24.53
C GLN A 65 1.78 -13.51 -23.15
N SER A 66 2.35 -12.30 -23.01
CA SER A 66 3.11 -11.88 -21.85
C SER A 66 2.60 -10.52 -21.35
N PRO A 67 2.43 -10.34 -20.03
CA PRO A 67 2.05 -9.05 -19.46
C PRO A 67 3.06 -7.95 -19.78
N GLN A 68 2.57 -6.78 -20.16
CA GLN A 68 3.37 -5.61 -20.53
C GLN A 68 3.08 -4.42 -19.60
N LEU A 69 4.08 -3.54 -19.48
CA LEU A 69 3.91 -2.23 -18.86
C LEU A 69 3.16 -1.28 -19.81
N PRO A 70 2.48 -0.24 -19.28
CA PRO A 70 2.48 0.20 -17.88
C PRO A 70 1.53 -0.60 -16.97
N LEU A 71 1.64 -0.36 -15.67
CA LEU A 71 0.68 -0.85 -14.67
C LEU A 71 -0.56 0.04 -14.68
N TYR A 72 -1.75 -0.58 -14.65
CA TYR A 72 -3.02 0.13 -14.67
C TYR A 72 -3.83 -0.13 -13.40
N ILE A 73 -4.64 0.86 -13.03
CA ILE A 73 -5.70 0.75 -12.04
C ILE A 73 -7.03 0.64 -12.79
N PHE A 74 -7.81 -0.38 -12.47
CA PHE A 74 -9.21 -0.50 -12.84
C PHE A 74 -10.09 -0.09 -11.66
N TRP A 75 -10.87 0.97 -11.83
CA TRP A 75 -11.87 1.43 -10.87
C TRP A 75 -13.20 0.77 -11.18
N HIS A 76 -13.72 -0.07 -10.27
CA HIS A 76 -15.00 -0.72 -10.51
C HIS A 76 -16.16 0.29 -10.51
N GLU A 77 -16.05 1.33 -9.68
CA GLU A 77 -16.95 2.46 -9.73
C GLU A 77 -16.67 3.27 -10.99
N GLY A 78 -17.57 3.18 -11.97
CA GLY A 78 -17.48 3.94 -13.23
C GLY A 78 -16.70 3.26 -14.35
N GLN A 79 -16.09 2.09 -14.11
CA GLN A 79 -15.32 1.33 -15.11
C GLN A 79 -14.17 2.15 -15.71
N GLU A 80 -13.54 2.98 -14.89
CA GLU A 80 -12.45 3.84 -15.32
C GLU A 80 -11.12 3.08 -15.27
N VAL A 81 -10.25 3.32 -16.27
CA VAL A 81 -8.89 2.78 -16.30
C VAL A 81 -7.89 3.92 -16.32
N GLN A 82 -6.92 3.86 -15.42
CA GLN A 82 -5.87 4.88 -15.32
C GLN A 82 -4.49 4.21 -15.20
N PRO A 83 -3.46 4.68 -15.93
CA PRO A 83 -2.10 4.21 -15.72
C PRO A 83 -1.57 4.74 -14.39
N VAL A 84 -0.81 3.91 -13.68
CA VAL A 84 -0.05 4.36 -12.50
C VAL A 84 0.99 5.38 -12.96
N GLN A 85 0.87 6.61 -12.46
CA GLN A 85 1.74 7.72 -12.89
C GLN A 85 3.05 7.82 -12.11
N THR A 86 3.12 7.19 -10.94
CA THR A 86 4.36 7.11 -10.15
C THR A 86 5.34 6.14 -10.82
N GLU A 87 6.64 6.41 -10.68
CA GLU A 87 7.69 5.46 -11.06
C GLU A 87 7.38 4.09 -10.45
N LEU A 88 7.33 3.05 -11.29
CA LEU A 88 6.75 1.75 -10.91
C LEU A 88 7.52 1.08 -9.77
N GLU A 89 8.85 1.15 -9.81
CA GLU A 89 9.74 0.65 -8.77
C GLU A 89 9.47 1.35 -7.43
N CYS A 90 9.20 2.65 -7.47
CA CYS A 90 8.73 3.38 -6.31
C CYS A 90 7.34 2.90 -5.91
N TYR A 91 6.37 2.81 -6.83
CA TYR A 91 5.01 2.33 -6.51
C TYR A 91 4.99 0.97 -5.81
N LEU A 92 5.85 0.05 -6.24
CA LEU A 92 5.98 -1.29 -5.70
C LEU A 92 6.84 -1.39 -4.42
N GLY A 93 7.36 -0.28 -3.90
CA GLY A 93 8.21 -0.27 -2.70
C GLY A 93 9.60 -0.88 -2.90
N LEU A 94 10.12 -0.88 -4.14
CA LEU A 94 11.42 -1.45 -4.49
C LEU A 94 12.58 -0.47 -4.33
N CYS A 95 12.30 0.83 -4.48
CA CYS A 95 13.24 1.91 -4.22
C CYS A 95 13.09 2.43 -2.79
N PRO A 96 14.19 2.76 -2.08
CA PRO A 96 14.08 3.52 -0.84
C PRO A 96 13.45 4.88 -1.14
N TYR A 97 12.30 5.15 -0.54
CA TYR A 97 11.62 6.42 -0.74
C TYR A 97 12.45 7.57 -0.15
N PRO A 98 12.53 8.73 -0.83
CA PRO A 98 12.88 9.97 -0.14
C PRO A 98 11.85 10.20 0.98
N PRO A 99 12.28 10.61 2.18
CA PRO A 99 11.38 10.75 3.32
C PRO A 99 10.21 11.66 2.97
N SER A 100 8.99 11.18 3.20
CA SER A 100 7.74 11.92 2.93
C SER A 100 7.73 13.32 3.57
N SER A 101 8.31 13.40 4.78
CA SER A 101 8.68 14.62 5.48
C SER A 101 9.53 14.25 6.69
N THR A 102 10.25 15.22 7.27
CA THR A 102 10.89 15.09 8.60
C THR A 102 9.90 15.26 9.76
N GLN A 103 8.61 15.44 9.47
CA GLN A 103 7.57 15.71 10.46
C GLN A 103 6.80 14.43 10.78
N ALA A 104 6.86 14.04 12.05
CA ALA A 104 6.10 12.90 12.53
C ALA A 104 4.59 13.09 12.35
N PRO A 105 3.85 11.99 12.10
CA PRO A 105 2.40 12.02 12.10
C PRO A 105 1.84 12.41 13.49
N SER A 106 0.58 12.84 13.47
CA SER A 106 -0.21 13.28 14.62
C SER A 106 -1.46 12.42 14.77
N PHE A 107 -1.98 12.29 15.99
CA PHE A 107 -3.26 11.66 16.25
C PHE A 107 -4.42 12.56 15.80
N ALA A 108 -5.63 12.01 15.83
CA ALA A 108 -6.83 12.73 15.44
C ALA A 108 -7.16 13.97 16.31
N ASP A 109 -6.62 14.01 17.53
CA ASP A 109 -6.72 15.14 18.46
C ASP A 109 -5.63 16.21 18.23
N GLY A 110 -4.73 15.99 17.28
CA GLY A 110 -3.62 16.89 16.93
C GLY A 110 -2.35 16.67 17.77
N SER A 111 -2.34 15.75 18.73
CA SER A 111 -1.13 15.41 19.48
C SER A 111 -0.13 14.69 18.58
N MET A 112 1.16 15.01 18.71
CA MET A 112 2.22 14.35 17.95
C MET A 112 2.39 12.90 18.42
N VAL A 113 2.63 12.00 17.47
CA VAL A 113 2.92 10.60 17.79
C VAL A 113 4.37 10.49 18.27
N CYS A 114 4.58 9.77 19.36
CA CYS A 114 5.90 9.50 19.92
C CYS A 114 6.21 8.00 19.94
N LEU A 115 7.50 7.65 19.84
CA LEU A 115 7.95 6.27 20.04
C LEU A 115 7.56 5.81 21.45
N GLY A 116 7.03 4.59 21.55
CA GLY A 116 6.55 4.01 22.79
C GLY A 116 5.12 4.38 23.18
N ASP A 117 4.44 5.27 22.45
CA ASP A 117 3.03 5.58 22.70
C ASP A 117 2.19 4.31 22.64
N GLU A 118 1.37 4.09 23.66
CA GLU A 118 0.36 3.03 23.64
C GLU A 118 -0.82 3.48 22.79
N VAL A 119 -1.25 2.65 21.84
CA VAL A 119 -2.30 2.99 20.89
C VAL A 119 -3.31 1.87 20.75
N GLU A 120 -4.58 2.25 20.55
CA GLU A 120 -5.65 1.36 20.11
C GLU A 120 -5.98 1.67 18.65
N PHE A 121 -6.06 0.65 17.80
CA PHE A 121 -6.41 0.78 16.38
C PHE A 121 -7.27 -0.39 15.91
N PHE A 122 -7.90 -0.24 14.74
CA PHE A 122 -8.73 -1.30 14.13
C PHE A 122 -7.95 -2.01 13.02
N SER A 123 -7.97 -3.34 13.03
CA SER A 123 -7.40 -4.20 11.97
C SER A 123 -8.33 -5.40 11.76
N PHE A 124 -8.72 -5.68 10.50
CA PHE A 124 -9.56 -6.82 10.09
C PHE A 124 -10.68 -7.15 11.11
N PHE A 125 -11.54 -6.16 11.41
CA PHE A 125 -12.70 -6.27 12.32
C PHE A 125 -12.43 -6.39 13.82
N ARG A 126 -11.18 -6.31 14.29
CA ARG A 126 -10.86 -6.30 15.73
C ARG A 126 -10.07 -5.06 16.13
N LYS A 127 -10.42 -4.53 17.31
CA LYS A 127 -9.57 -3.57 18.00
C LYS A 127 -8.33 -4.26 18.51
N LYS A 128 -7.17 -3.65 18.25
CA LYS A 128 -5.86 -4.10 18.70
C LYS A 128 -5.21 -3.00 19.52
N ARG A 129 -4.36 -3.41 20.46
CA ARG A 129 -3.58 -2.51 21.31
C ARG A 129 -2.12 -2.87 21.22
N GLY A 130 -1.28 -1.87 21.03
CA GLY A 130 0.16 -2.04 20.92
C GLY A 130 0.90 -0.75 21.22
N LYS A 131 2.22 -0.79 21.01
CA LYS A 131 3.11 0.35 21.21
C LYS A 131 3.68 0.80 19.88
N VAL A 132 3.79 2.12 19.69
CA VAL A 132 4.48 2.68 18.53
C VAL A 132 5.95 2.28 18.58
N SER A 133 6.40 1.43 17.65
CA SER A 133 7.76 0.93 17.54
C SER A 133 8.59 1.65 16.49
N TYR A 134 7.93 2.33 15.54
CA TYR A 134 8.57 3.08 14.46
C TYR A 134 7.72 4.29 14.07
N ILE A 135 8.41 5.37 13.68
CA ILE A 135 7.81 6.59 13.11
C ILE A 135 8.64 7.03 11.91
N THR A 136 7.99 7.18 10.76
CA THR A 136 8.55 7.80 9.55
C THR A 136 9.29 9.11 9.87
N GLY A 137 10.51 9.26 9.34
CA GLY A 137 11.32 10.48 9.48
C GLY A 137 11.99 10.68 10.85
N LEU A 138 11.61 9.93 11.90
CA LEU A 138 12.23 10.02 13.23
C LEU A 138 13.03 8.77 13.64
N SER A 139 12.66 7.59 13.14
CA SER A 139 13.31 6.33 13.49
C SER A 139 14.50 6.03 12.56
N PRO A 140 15.62 5.47 13.06
CA PRO A 140 16.82 5.27 12.26
C PRO A 140 16.61 4.22 11.14
N LEU A 141 16.77 4.68 9.89
CA LEU A 141 17.11 3.95 8.66
C LEU A 141 16.38 2.63 8.39
N ASP A 142 15.06 2.56 8.60
CA ASP A 142 14.25 1.51 8.01
C ASP A 142 12.95 2.07 7.43
N HIS A 143 13.06 2.70 6.25
CA HIS A 143 11.93 3.27 5.50
C HIS A 143 10.92 2.23 4.97
N LYS A 144 11.03 0.96 5.39
CA LYS A 144 10.14 -0.15 5.01
C LYS A 144 8.66 0.15 5.24
N VAL A 145 8.36 1.04 6.18
CA VAL A 145 6.97 1.38 6.57
C VAL A 145 6.43 2.57 5.78
N GLU A 146 7.29 3.36 5.13
CA GLU A 146 6.84 4.41 4.22
C GLU A 146 6.42 3.78 2.89
N THR A 147 5.18 4.02 2.48
CA THR A 147 4.72 3.65 1.14
C THR A 147 4.32 4.91 0.40
N LEU A 148 4.91 5.13 -0.78
CA LEU A 148 4.62 6.23 -1.68
C LEU A 148 4.74 7.64 -1.07
N GLY A 149 5.66 7.81 -0.11
CA GLY A 149 5.82 9.10 0.56
C GLY A 149 4.62 9.47 1.44
N ILE A 150 3.84 8.49 1.92
CA ILE A 150 2.84 8.70 2.96
C ILE A 150 3.50 8.40 4.33
N PRO A 151 3.51 9.35 5.27
CA PRO A 151 4.03 9.11 6.61
C PRO A 151 3.28 7.97 7.29
N ALA A 152 4.01 7.08 7.96
CA ALA A 152 3.43 5.94 8.66
C ALA A 152 4.05 5.75 10.05
N ILE A 153 3.36 4.94 10.85
CA ILE A 153 3.89 4.39 12.09
C ILE A 153 3.87 2.88 12.03
N GLU A 154 4.76 2.24 12.77
CA GLU A 154 4.63 0.82 13.10
C GLU A 154 4.13 0.67 14.53
N VAL A 155 3.17 -0.23 14.73
CA VAL A 155 2.66 -0.59 16.05
C VAL A 155 2.98 -2.04 16.34
N GLU A 156 3.75 -2.28 17.39
CA GLU A 156 4.09 -3.60 17.92
C GLU A 156 3.07 -4.03 18.98
N LEU A 157 2.42 -5.17 18.76
CA LEU A 157 1.53 -5.79 19.74
C LEU A 157 2.33 -6.53 20.82
N PRO A 158 1.75 -6.81 22.01
CA PRO A 158 2.42 -7.60 23.05
C PRO A 158 2.91 -8.99 22.61
N CYS A 159 2.31 -9.56 21.55
CA CYS A 159 2.72 -10.83 20.96
C CYS A 159 3.86 -10.71 19.93
N GLY A 160 4.43 -9.51 19.74
CA GLY A 160 5.51 -9.23 18.78
C GLY A 160 5.05 -9.02 17.34
N THR A 161 3.75 -9.15 17.05
CA THR A 161 3.20 -8.84 15.71
C THR A 161 3.24 -7.34 15.45
N ARG A 162 3.69 -6.93 14.28
CA ARG A 162 3.84 -5.53 13.88
C ARG A 162 2.83 -5.15 12.79
N TYR A 163 2.32 -3.93 12.88
CA TYR A 163 1.37 -3.35 11.94
C TYR A 163 1.86 -2.00 11.45
N ALA A 164 1.98 -1.84 10.14
CA ALA A 164 2.13 -0.54 9.51
C ALA A 164 0.78 0.20 9.51
N ILE A 165 0.79 1.47 9.88
CA ILE A 165 -0.41 2.32 9.87
C ILE A 165 -0.05 3.65 9.21
N SER A 166 -0.53 3.85 8.00
CA SER A 166 -0.32 5.08 7.23
C SER A 166 -1.18 6.24 7.76
N ALA A 167 -0.63 7.45 7.69
CA ALA A 167 -1.37 8.69 7.85
C ALA A 167 -2.40 8.85 6.72
N THR A 168 -3.39 9.72 6.94
CA THR A 168 -4.38 10.05 5.91
C THR A 168 -3.77 10.93 4.83
N ASN A 169 -4.33 10.85 3.63
CA ASN A 169 -3.94 11.63 2.44
C ASN A 169 -4.05 13.15 2.65
N GLN A 170 -4.75 13.61 3.70
CA GLN A 170 -4.91 15.02 4.07
C GLN A 170 -3.78 15.57 4.97
N GLY A 171 -2.61 14.93 4.97
CA GLY A 171 -1.41 15.41 5.66
C GLY A 171 -1.27 14.84 7.07
N HIS A 172 -0.07 14.34 7.39
CA HIS A 172 0.53 13.99 8.70
C HIS A 172 -0.39 13.59 9.87
N ARG A 173 -1.57 13.01 9.62
CA ARG A 173 -2.56 12.71 10.65
C ARG A 173 -3.01 11.27 10.51
N LEU A 174 -2.97 10.50 11.59
CA LEU A 174 -3.46 9.14 11.62
C LEU A 174 -4.98 9.09 11.50
N LYS A 175 -5.50 7.98 10.96
CA LYS A 175 -6.95 7.72 10.90
C LYS A 175 -7.57 7.87 12.28
N LYS A 176 -8.82 8.37 12.37
CA LYS A 176 -9.57 8.54 13.64
C LYS A 176 -9.74 7.25 14.46
N SER A 177 -9.59 6.10 13.80
CA SER A 177 -9.61 4.78 14.43
C SER A 177 -8.36 4.49 15.26
N VAL A 178 -7.26 5.22 15.04
CA VAL A 178 -6.01 5.11 15.79
C VAL A 178 -6.03 6.13 16.91
N ARG A 179 -6.02 5.66 18.15
CA ARG A 179 -6.16 6.50 19.35
C ARG A 179 -5.01 6.22 20.30
N LYS A 180 -4.40 7.29 20.81
CA LYS A 180 -3.48 7.20 21.92
C LYS A 180 -4.23 6.73 23.18
N LEU A 181 -3.62 5.80 23.90
CA LEU A 181 -4.02 5.39 25.23
C LEU A 181 -3.14 6.16 26.23
N ASN A 182 -3.78 6.68 27.29
CA ASN A 182 -3.11 7.41 28.37
C ASN A 182 -2.45 6.45 29.36
#